data_AF-A0A935WC95-F1
#
_entry.id   AF-A0A935WC95-F1
#
_cell.length_a   1.000
_cell.length_b   1.000
_cell.length_c   1.000
_cell.angle_alpha   90.00
_cell.angle_beta   90.00
_cell.angle_gamma   90.00
#
_symmetry.space_group_name_H-M   'P 1'
#
loop_
_entity.id
_entity.type
_entity.pdbx_description
1 polymer ?
#
loop_
_entity_poly.entity_id
_entity_poly.type
_entity_poly.pdbx_seq_one_letter_code
_entity_poly.pdbx_strand_id
1 'polypeptide(L)'
;MAKYLAFFVFVLFLSSNVFTQSDFRITQEFKSRQRSFEIAIEYAKTPDELDQIEKEIEEFKSEFKGNKELLNRALYPSNFDASFKTLESKIDYSRKKVDEISNLNTQVTTLQTNFEQVSDELAKLTEEINALRNTNVKLMSELRSMKSGFGKTKAKIDSLNKVIFGLRQGIAQRDTLIKEIMDNIFMSAEHKLESLDDAELKGIKTKLKSTGLIDNISNLVSDNIDFLNASVLTSDDLNVLKNEYGQFQDRWQHFGPKLFSIYSADPENKDKLAQIDTQIVNWNKSIDKAVFRAIHEEFKTNNINMPFFSNGKEFESTIIAYIERKIDNANKLGVNDDNEFIFFSENVWNDIIKTKWATILLNNNLVSKEQLNNIDKKIDEWKHSLGGSKSIFIYGIIVLLALIILVTVYIIYKKNKKLDEINQLNEIKVEIPKKNNDEKSVQDVYDDLADNFEDDIDDENNLDKK
;
A
#
# COMPACT_ATOMS: atom_id res chain seq x y z
N MET A 1 -30.55 -57.57 11.14
CA MET A 1 -30.56 -58.90 10.49
C MET A 1 -31.79 -59.75 10.83
N ALA A 2 -32.26 -59.85 12.09
CA ALA A 2 -33.40 -60.70 12.44
C ALA A 2 -34.75 -60.34 11.77
N LYS A 3 -34.99 -59.06 11.42
CA LYS A 3 -36.23 -58.63 10.72
C LYS A 3 -36.26 -58.95 9.23
N TYR A 4 -35.09 -59.01 8.57
CA TYR A 4 -34.99 -59.38 7.14
C TYR A 4 -35.05 -60.89 6.94
N LEU A 5 -34.55 -61.68 7.91
CA LEU A 5 -34.69 -63.13 7.90
C LEU A 5 -36.16 -63.57 8.04
N ALA A 6 -36.96 -62.84 8.82
CA ALA A 6 -38.39 -63.14 9.00
C ALA A 6 -39.23 -62.85 7.74
N PHE A 7 -38.82 -61.89 6.90
CA PHE A 7 -39.49 -61.60 5.64
C PHE A 7 -39.12 -62.62 4.55
N PHE A 8 -37.86 -63.06 4.52
CA PHE A 8 -37.36 -64.07 3.57
C PHE A 8 -37.96 -65.47 3.81
N VAL A 9 -38.27 -65.82 5.08
CA VAL A 9 -38.90 -67.09 5.43
C VAL A 9 -40.38 -67.16 5.05
N PHE A 10 -41.06 -66.01 4.87
CA PHE A 10 -42.46 -65.99 4.42
C PHE A 10 -42.61 -66.25 2.91
N VAL A 11 -41.57 -65.95 2.12
CA VAL A 11 -41.58 -66.15 0.65
C VAL A 11 -41.36 -67.62 0.26
N LEU A 12 -40.72 -68.42 1.11
CA LEU A 12 -40.29 -69.78 0.75
C LEU A 12 -41.32 -70.91 1.02
N PHE A 13 -42.49 -70.62 1.59
CA PHE A 13 -43.44 -71.67 2.03
C PHE A 13 -44.63 -71.96 1.09
N LEU A 14 -44.66 -71.47 -0.15
CA LEU A 14 -45.83 -71.62 -1.05
C LEU A 14 -45.69 -72.65 -2.20
N SER A 15 -44.56 -73.34 -2.33
CA SER A 15 -44.36 -74.29 -3.43
C SER A 15 -44.75 -75.73 -3.07
N SER A 16 -46.04 -76.06 -3.13
CA SER A 16 -46.56 -77.39 -3.56
C SER A 16 -48.06 -77.53 -3.31
N ASN A 17 -48.90 -77.07 -4.24
CA ASN A 17 -50.29 -77.49 -4.36
C ASN A 17 -50.81 -77.16 -5.78
N VAL A 18 -50.89 -78.18 -6.64
CA VAL A 18 -51.57 -78.08 -7.94
C VAL A 18 -53.08 -78.17 -7.69
N PHE A 19 -53.66 -77.07 -7.24
CA PHE A 19 -55.11 -76.85 -7.29
C PHE A 19 -55.41 -75.90 -8.44
N THR A 20 -56.43 -76.23 -9.22
CA THR A 20 -57.11 -75.31 -10.14
C THR A 20 -57.42 -74.01 -9.38
N GLN A 21 -56.56 -73.02 -9.53
CA GLN A 21 -56.82 -71.70 -8.98
C GLN A 21 -57.94 -71.06 -9.79
N SER A 22 -58.89 -70.41 -9.11
CA SER A 22 -59.86 -69.56 -9.80
C SER A 22 -59.11 -68.43 -10.51
N ASP A 23 -59.49 -68.13 -11.75
CA ASP A 23 -58.99 -67.00 -12.55
C ASP A 23 -58.97 -65.67 -11.77
N PHE A 24 -59.94 -65.49 -10.85
CA PHE A 24 -59.99 -64.35 -9.95
C PHE A 24 -58.80 -64.34 -8.97
N ARG A 25 -58.45 -65.50 -8.38
CA ARG A 25 -57.33 -65.62 -7.45
C ARG A 25 -56.00 -65.31 -8.13
N ILE A 26 -55.76 -65.87 -9.32
CA ILE A 26 -54.55 -65.60 -10.12
C ILE A 26 -54.41 -64.10 -10.41
N THR A 27 -55.51 -63.46 -10.80
CA THR A 27 -55.53 -62.01 -11.07
C THR A 27 -55.24 -61.17 -9.83
N GLN A 28 -55.85 -61.52 -8.69
CA GLN A 28 -55.62 -60.78 -7.43
C GLN A 28 -54.19 -60.95 -6.93
N GLU A 29 -53.63 -62.15 -7.03
CA GLU A 29 -52.25 -62.44 -6.66
C GLU A 29 -51.27 -61.62 -7.52
N PHE A 30 -51.47 -61.61 -8.85
CA PHE A 30 -50.69 -60.79 -9.76
C PHE A 30 -50.74 -59.30 -9.40
N LYS A 31 -51.95 -58.73 -9.20
CA LYS A 31 -52.13 -57.31 -8.83
C LYS A 31 -51.46 -56.98 -7.50
N SER A 32 -51.58 -57.87 -6.51
CA SER A 32 -50.97 -57.68 -5.20
C SER A 32 -49.45 -57.66 -5.28
N ARG A 33 -48.85 -58.61 -6.01
CA ARG A 33 -47.39 -58.69 -6.17
C ARG A 33 -46.83 -57.57 -7.03
N GLN A 34 -47.53 -57.19 -8.10
CA GLN A 34 -47.19 -55.99 -8.87
C GLN A 34 -47.14 -54.76 -7.96
N ARG A 35 -48.17 -54.56 -7.12
CA ARG A 35 -48.21 -53.42 -6.18
C ARG A 35 -47.07 -53.47 -5.15
N SER A 36 -46.69 -54.65 -4.65
CA SER A 36 -45.55 -54.75 -3.75
C SER A 36 -44.23 -54.39 -4.42
N PHE A 37 -44.04 -54.74 -5.70
CA PHE A 37 -42.87 -54.30 -6.46
C PHE A 37 -42.87 -52.78 -6.67
N GLU A 38 -44.01 -52.18 -6.99
CA GLU A 38 -44.10 -50.72 -7.12
C GLU A 38 -43.68 -50.00 -5.84
N ILE A 39 -44.11 -50.51 -4.68
CA ILE A 39 -43.70 -50.00 -3.37
C ILE A 39 -42.19 -50.25 -3.15
N ALA A 40 -41.69 -51.45 -3.42
CA ALA A 40 -40.27 -51.75 -3.23
C ALA A 40 -39.37 -50.82 -4.07
N ILE A 41 -39.74 -50.54 -5.33
CA ILE A 41 -39.03 -49.62 -6.22
C ILE A 41 -39.05 -48.18 -5.69
N GLU A 42 -40.16 -47.75 -5.09
CA GLU A 42 -40.31 -46.40 -4.53
C GLU A 42 -39.44 -46.17 -3.30
N TYR A 43 -39.24 -47.21 -2.48
CA TYR A 43 -38.51 -47.13 -1.20
C TYR A 43 -37.07 -47.65 -1.25
N ALA A 44 -36.60 -48.13 -2.40
CA ALA A 44 -35.21 -48.55 -2.57
C ALA A 44 -34.25 -47.37 -2.33
N LYS A 45 -33.16 -47.63 -1.61
CA LYS A 45 -32.17 -46.64 -1.17
C LYS A 45 -30.83 -46.78 -1.87
N THR A 46 -30.57 -47.94 -2.48
CA THR A 46 -29.30 -48.23 -3.14
C THR A 46 -29.53 -48.81 -4.54
N PRO A 47 -28.55 -48.66 -5.45
CA PRO A 47 -28.62 -49.30 -6.76
C PRO A 47 -28.73 -50.83 -6.65
N ASP A 48 -28.03 -51.43 -5.69
CA ASP A 48 -28.06 -52.88 -5.44
C ASP A 48 -29.46 -53.39 -5.05
N GLU A 49 -30.22 -52.60 -4.27
CA GLU A 49 -31.61 -52.93 -3.92
C GLU A 49 -32.50 -52.92 -5.16
N LEU A 50 -32.30 -51.96 -6.08
CA LEU A 50 -33.04 -51.89 -7.34
C LEU A 50 -32.68 -53.06 -8.28
N ASP A 51 -31.40 -53.43 -8.36
CA ASP A 51 -30.94 -54.58 -9.16
C ASP A 51 -31.52 -55.91 -8.65
N GLN A 52 -31.71 -56.03 -7.33
CA GLN A 52 -32.36 -57.19 -6.73
C GLN A 52 -33.86 -57.21 -7.04
N ILE A 53 -34.55 -56.06 -6.94
CA ILE A 53 -35.97 -55.95 -7.30
C ILE A 53 -36.20 -56.26 -8.79
N GLU A 54 -35.30 -55.82 -9.68
CA GLU A 54 -35.37 -56.12 -11.12
C GLU A 54 -35.30 -57.63 -11.40
N LYS A 55 -34.40 -58.36 -10.72
CA LYS A 55 -34.32 -59.82 -10.82
C LYS A 55 -35.61 -60.51 -10.35
N GLU A 56 -36.17 -60.07 -9.22
CA GLU A 56 -37.42 -60.62 -8.69
C GLU A 56 -38.63 -60.33 -9.59
N ILE A 57 -38.63 -59.20 -10.30
CA ILE A 57 -39.65 -58.87 -11.30
C ILE A 57 -39.54 -59.79 -12.52
N GLU A 58 -38.32 -60.13 -12.97
CA GLU A 58 -38.13 -61.09 -14.06
C GLU A 58 -38.56 -62.52 -13.67
N GLU A 59 -38.31 -62.92 -12.43
CA GLU A 59 -38.85 -64.18 -11.88
C GLU A 59 -40.38 -64.17 -11.83
N PHE A 60 -40.98 -63.07 -11.35
CA PHE A 60 -42.44 -62.86 -11.34
C PHE A 60 -43.04 -62.88 -12.75
N LYS A 61 -42.36 -62.30 -13.75
CA LYS A 61 -42.75 -62.33 -15.16
C LYS A 61 -42.74 -63.74 -15.72
N SER A 62 -41.73 -64.53 -15.38
CA SER A 62 -41.61 -65.94 -15.78
C SER A 62 -42.76 -66.79 -15.19
N GLU A 63 -43.06 -66.60 -13.91
CA GLU A 63 -44.10 -67.34 -13.17
C GLU A 63 -45.50 -67.15 -13.76
N PHE A 64 -45.88 -65.92 -14.10
CA PHE A 64 -47.22 -65.61 -14.61
C PHE A 64 -47.34 -65.68 -16.15
N LYS A 65 -46.26 -66.00 -16.86
CA LYS A 65 -46.23 -66.09 -18.34
C LYS A 65 -47.28 -67.05 -18.89
N GLY A 66 -47.54 -68.16 -18.21
CA GLY A 66 -48.57 -69.14 -18.59
C GLY A 66 -50.00 -68.61 -18.50
N ASN A 67 -50.24 -67.55 -17.71
CA ASN A 67 -51.55 -66.93 -17.47
C ASN A 67 -51.77 -65.63 -18.28
N LYS A 68 -50.92 -65.35 -19.27
CA LYS A 68 -50.91 -64.08 -20.02
C LYS A 68 -52.28 -63.70 -20.62
N GLU A 69 -52.97 -64.62 -21.27
CA GLU A 69 -54.27 -64.36 -21.91
C GLU A 69 -55.38 -64.03 -20.89
N LEU A 70 -55.33 -64.66 -19.71
CA LEU A 70 -56.24 -64.32 -18.62
C LEU A 70 -55.97 -62.90 -18.11
N LEU A 71 -54.70 -62.60 -17.84
CA LEU A 71 -54.28 -61.31 -17.30
C LEU A 71 -54.51 -60.16 -18.30
N ASN A 72 -54.32 -60.39 -19.59
CA ASN A 72 -54.64 -59.40 -20.64
C ASN A 72 -56.11 -58.95 -20.60
N ARG A 73 -57.03 -59.87 -20.29
CA ARG A 73 -58.47 -59.53 -20.14
C ARG A 73 -58.76 -58.87 -18.80
N ALA A 74 -58.13 -59.34 -17.72
CA ALA A 74 -58.43 -58.92 -16.36
C ALA A 74 -57.78 -57.59 -15.94
N LEU A 75 -56.80 -57.09 -16.71
CA LEU A 75 -56.04 -55.86 -16.44
C LEU A 75 -56.50 -54.66 -17.29
N TYR A 76 -57.56 -54.78 -18.09
CA TYR A 76 -58.03 -53.71 -18.98
C TYR A 76 -58.25 -52.37 -18.24
N PRO A 77 -57.83 -51.22 -18.83
CA PRO A 77 -57.28 -51.04 -20.18
C PRO A 77 -55.80 -51.43 -20.34
N SER A 78 -55.12 -51.83 -19.27
CA SER A 78 -53.75 -52.36 -19.32
C SER A 78 -53.72 -53.85 -19.72
N ASN A 79 -52.53 -54.41 -19.83
CA ASN A 79 -52.30 -55.83 -20.13
C ASN A 79 -51.05 -56.36 -19.41
N PHE A 80 -50.75 -57.65 -19.60
CA PHE A 80 -49.62 -58.31 -18.96
C PHE A 80 -48.28 -57.60 -19.26
N ASP A 81 -47.96 -57.42 -20.54
CA ASP A 81 -46.67 -56.84 -20.96
C ASP A 81 -46.55 -55.36 -20.52
N ALA A 82 -47.65 -54.60 -20.58
CA ALA A 82 -47.70 -53.21 -20.15
C ALA A 82 -47.44 -53.04 -18.64
N SER A 83 -47.84 -54.03 -17.83
CA SER A 83 -47.59 -54.02 -16.38
C SER A 83 -46.09 -54.14 -16.07
N PHE A 84 -45.38 -55.04 -16.77
CA PHE A 84 -43.93 -55.16 -16.63
C PHE A 84 -43.18 -53.95 -17.20
N LYS A 85 -43.62 -53.42 -18.35
CA LYS A 85 -43.05 -52.18 -18.91
C LYS A 85 -43.17 -51.00 -17.94
N THR A 86 -44.27 -50.95 -17.17
CA THR A 86 -44.47 -49.92 -16.14
C THR A 86 -43.49 -50.12 -14.98
N LEU A 87 -43.28 -51.35 -14.51
CA LEU A 87 -42.30 -51.66 -13.47
C LEU A 87 -40.85 -51.35 -13.92
N GLU A 88 -40.48 -51.76 -15.14
CA GLU A 88 -39.18 -51.46 -15.77
C GLU A 88 -38.95 -49.93 -15.82
N SER A 89 -39.95 -49.17 -16.28
CA SER A 89 -39.85 -47.69 -16.33
C SER A 89 -39.70 -47.06 -14.93
N LYS A 90 -40.36 -47.63 -13.91
CA LYS A 90 -40.22 -47.18 -12.51
C LYS A 90 -38.83 -47.49 -11.97
N ILE A 91 -38.26 -48.67 -12.26
CA ILE A 91 -36.88 -49.02 -11.89
C ILE A 91 -35.91 -48.02 -12.51
N ASP A 92 -36.01 -47.77 -13.81
CA ASP A 92 -35.11 -46.85 -14.51
C ASP A 92 -35.16 -45.43 -13.92
N TYR A 93 -36.36 -44.97 -13.56
CA TYR A 93 -36.54 -43.68 -12.90
C TYR A 93 -35.95 -43.66 -11.50
N SER A 94 -36.24 -44.66 -10.67
CA SER A 94 -35.71 -44.77 -9.30
C SER A 94 -34.18 -44.92 -9.31
N ARG A 95 -33.60 -45.64 -10.27
CA ARG A 95 -32.16 -45.83 -10.42
C ARG A 95 -31.45 -44.50 -10.63
N LYS A 96 -31.92 -43.70 -11.59
CA LYS A 96 -31.40 -42.34 -11.83
C LYS A 96 -31.44 -41.47 -10.56
N LYS A 97 -32.55 -41.51 -9.83
CA LYS A 97 -32.72 -40.74 -8.59
C LYS A 97 -31.77 -41.20 -7.48
N VAL A 98 -31.65 -42.52 -7.28
CA VAL A 98 -30.75 -43.09 -6.25
C VAL A 98 -29.29 -42.80 -6.59
N ASP A 99 -28.89 -42.89 -7.86
CA ASP A 99 -27.55 -42.54 -8.32
C ASP A 99 -27.23 -41.06 -8.06
N GLU A 100 -28.18 -40.16 -8.35
CA GLU A 100 -28.04 -38.73 -8.07
C GLU A 100 -27.87 -38.47 -6.57
N ILE A 101 -28.71 -39.09 -5.72
CA ILE A 101 -28.60 -38.98 -4.25
C ILE A 101 -27.25 -39.53 -3.76
N SER A 102 -26.79 -40.64 -4.31
CA SER A 102 -25.49 -41.25 -3.95
C SER A 102 -24.32 -40.33 -4.30
N ASN A 103 -24.36 -39.72 -5.49
CA ASN A 103 -23.37 -38.73 -5.91
C ASN A 103 -23.39 -37.50 -5.01
N LEU A 104 -24.57 -36.96 -4.71
CA LEU A 104 -24.73 -35.82 -3.79
C LEU A 104 -24.20 -36.14 -2.39
N ASN A 105 -24.49 -37.33 -1.85
CA ASN A 105 -23.96 -37.75 -0.54
C ASN A 105 -22.42 -37.84 -0.55
N THR A 106 -21.84 -38.31 -1.65
CA THR A 106 -20.38 -38.34 -1.82
C THR A 106 -19.81 -36.93 -1.82
N GLN A 107 -20.40 -36.01 -2.58
CA GLN A 107 -19.99 -34.60 -2.60
C GLN A 107 -20.13 -33.94 -1.23
N VAL A 108 -21.23 -34.15 -0.52
CA VAL A 108 -21.44 -33.64 0.84
C VAL A 108 -20.37 -34.17 1.79
N THR A 109 -20.04 -35.46 1.71
CA THR A 109 -18.99 -36.07 2.54
C THR A 109 -17.63 -35.44 2.25
N THR A 110 -17.27 -35.28 0.97
CA THR A 110 -16.02 -34.61 0.58
C THR A 110 -15.96 -33.16 1.06
N LEU A 111 -17.06 -32.41 0.93
CA LEU A 111 -17.16 -31.04 1.42
C LEU A 111 -17.03 -30.96 2.94
N GLN A 112 -17.60 -31.91 3.68
CA GLN A 112 -17.44 -32.01 5.14
C GLN A 112 -15.98 -32.25 5.52
N THR A 113 -15.30 -33.20 4.87
CA THR A 113 -13.87 -33.45 5.11
C THR A 113 -13.03 -32.20 4.83
N ASN A 114 -13.28 -31.52 3.71
CA ASN A 114 -12.56 -30.28 3.37
C ASN A 114 -12.84 -29.17 4.40
N PHE A 115 -14.08 -29.07 4.89
CA PHE A 115 -14.45 -28.12 5.93
C PHE A 115 -13.69 -28.37 7.24
N GLU A 116 -13.59 -29.63 7.66
CA GLU A 116 -12.82 -30.04 8.85
C GLU A 116 -11.34 -29.68 8.71
N GLN A 117 -10.73 -29.97 7.55
CA GLN A 117 -9.33 -29.62 7.27
C GLN A 117 -9.06 -28.12 7.37
N VAL A 118 -9.90 -27.29 6.74
CA VAL A 118 -9.79 -25.83 6.82
C VAL A 118 -10.00 -25.36 8.26
N SER A 119 -10.92 -25.96 9.01
CA SER A 119 -11.15 -25.61 10.42
C SER A 119 -9.91 -25.90 11.29
N ASP A 120 -9.25 -27.03 11.08
CA ASP A 120 -8.02 -27.41 11.78
C ASP A 120 -6.85 -26.49 11.43
N GLU A 121 -6.73 -26.10 10.16
CA GLU A 121 -5.72 -25.15 9.72
C GLU A 121 -5.93 -23.77 10.35
N LEU A 122 -7.17 -23.27 10.38
CA LEU A 122 -7.52 -22.01 11.04
C LEU A 122 -7.20 -22.03 12.54
N ALA A 123 -7.41 -23.16 13.22
CA ALA A 123 -7.07 -23.31 14.63
C ALA A 123 -5.55 -23.19 14.87
N LYS A 124 -4.73 -23.85 14.04
CA LYS A 124 -3.26 -23.78 14.12
C LYS A 124 -2.74 -22.36 13.86
N LEU A 125 -3.23 -21.70 12.80
CA LEU A 125 -2.86 -20.32 12.49
C LEU A 125 -3.22 -19.37 13.64
N THR A 126 -4.39 -19.57 14.26
CA THR A 126 -4.84 -18.77 15.41
C THR A 126 -3.94 -18.97 16.63
N GLU A 127 -3.52 -20.22 16.90
CA GLU A 127 -2.59 -20.53 17.99
C GLU A 127 -1.24 -19.84 17.77
N GLU A 128 -0.71 -19.88 16.55
CA GLU A 128 0.56 -19.24 16.18
C GLU A 128 0.50 -17.71 16.31
N ILE A 129 -0.60 -17.08 15.84
CA ILE A 129 -0.82 -15.63 16.03
C ILE A 129 -0.78 -15.26 17.51
N ASN A 130 -1.42 -16.04 18.38
CA ASN A 130 -1.45 -15.79 19.82
C ASN A 130 -0.07 -15.98 20.47
N ALA A 131 0.70 -16.98 20.05
CA ALA A 131 2.07 -17.20 20.52
C ALA A 131 3.00 -16.04 20.13
N LEU A 132 2.92 -15.59 18.87
CA LEU A 132 3.67 -14.44 18.37
C LEU A 132 3.23 -13.16 19.08
N ARG A 133 1.94 -12.97 19.32
CA ARG A 133 1.42 -11.80 20.06
C ARG A 133 2.03 -11.74 21.47
N ASN A 134 2.03 -12.85 22.19
CA ASN A 134 2.62 -12.91 23.53
C ASN A 134 4.12 -12.59 23.51
N THR A 135 4.83 -13.02 22.48
CA THR A 135 6.25 -12.69 22.27
C THR A 135 6.44 -11.19 21.99
N ASN A 136 5.62 -10.61 21.11
CA ASN A 136 5.66 -9.18 20.80
C ASN A 136 5.36 -8.31 22.03
N VAL A 137 4.39 -8.69 22.86
CA VAL A 137 4.09 -7.97 24.11
C VAL A 137 5.30 -7.94 25.04
N LYS A 138 6.03 -9.07 25.17
CA LYS A 138 7.26 -9.14 25.96
C LYS A 138 8.36 -8.24 25.38
N LEU A 139 8.63 -8.35 24.08
CA LEU A 139 9.63 -7.53 23.39
C LEU A 139 9.29 -6.03 23.44
N MET A 140 8.00 -5.67 23.36
CA MET A 140 7.54 -4.29 23.51
C MET A 140 7.79 -3.75 24.92
N SER A 141 7.57 -4.58 25.95
CA SER A 141 7.90 -4.23 27.33
C SER A 141 9.42 -4.04 27.52
N GLU A 142 10.23 -4.93 26.96
CA GLU A 142 11.69 -4.81 26.95
C GLU A 142 12.13 -3.52 26.24
N LEU A 143 11.59 -3.23 25.06
CA LEU A 143 11.85 -2.02 24.29
C LEU A 143 11.57 -0.74 25.11
N ARG A 144 10.41 -0.67 25.77
CA ARG A 144 10.03 0.46 26.63
C ARG A 144 10.99 0.62 27.80
N SER A 145 11.37 -0.48 28.46
CA SER A 145 12.32 -0.45 29.58
C SER A 145 13.73 0.00 29.14
N MET A 146 14.22 -0.51 28.01
CA MET A 146 15.54 -0.17 27.48
C MET A 146 15.62 1.29 27.05
N LYS A 147 14.54 1.85 26.49
CA LYS A 147 14.44 3.28 26.15
C LYS A 147 14.55 4.19 27.38
N SER A 148 13.93 3.80 28.50
CA SER A 148 13.94 4.61 29.73
C SER A 148 15.30 4.64 30.46
N GLY A 149 16.14 3.62 30.26
CA GLY A 149 17.44 3.45 30.93
C GLY A 149 18.67 3.87 30.10
N PHE A 150 18.49 4.73 29.11
CA PHE A 150 19.50 4.95 28.07
C PHE A 150 20.77 5.62 28.58
N GLY A 151 21.88 4.88 28.50
CA GLY A 151 23.25 5.34 28.71
C GLY A 151 24.14 4.83 27.56
N LYS A 152 25.08 5.67 27.11
CA LYS A 152 25.79 5.64 25.81
C LYS A 152 26.77 4.47 25.58
N THR A 153 26.47 3.23 25.95
CA THR A 153 27.34 2.08 25.60
C THR A 153 26.87 1.39 24.33
N LYS A 154 27.81 1.07 23.43
CA LYS A 154 27.56 0.36 22.17
C LYS A 154 26.77 -0.94 22.37
N ALA A 155 27.11 -1.71 23.41
CA ALA A 155 26.40 -2.96 23.73
C ALA A 155 24.90 -2.79 24.07
N LYS A 156 24.51 -1.67 24.70
CA LYS A 156 23.10 -1.37 24.98
C LYS A 156 22.34 -0.96 23.71
N ILE A 157 23.01 -0.24 22.81
CA ILE A 157 22.46 0.12 21.49
C ILE A 157 22.25 -1.14 20.65
N ASP A 158 23.23 -2.04 20.59
CA ASP A 158 23.13 -3.30 19.85
C ASP A 158 22.00 -4.19 20.38
N SER A 159 21.84 -4.25 21.71
CA SER A 159 20.74 -4.98 22.34
C SER A 159 19.37 -4.40 22.01
N LEU A 160 19.25 -3.06 22.04
CA LEU A 160 18.04 -2.36 21.66
C LEU A 160 17.67 -2.64 20.20
N ASN A 161 18.63 -2.54 19.28
CA ASN A 161 18.41 -2.81 17.85
C ASN A 161 17.95 -4.25 17.62
N LYS A 162 18.47 -5.22 18.36
CA LYS A 162 18.02 -6.62 18.29
C LYS A 162 16.56 -6.78 18.73
N VAL A 163 16.15 -6.10 19.81
CA VAL A 163 14.76 -6.11 20.29
C VAL A 163 13.83 -5.45 19.26
N ILE A 164 14.21 -4.30 18.71
CA ILE A 164 13.45 -3.61 17.65
C ILE A 164 13.26 -4.52 16.44
N PHE A 165 14.34 -5.16 15.97
CA PHE A 165 14.29 -6.06 14.83
C PHE A 165 13.41 -7.28 15.08
N GLY A 166 13.57 -7.95 16.22
CA GLY A 166 12.76 -9.11 16.59
C GLY A 166 11.27 -8.77 16.71
N LEU A 167 10.95 -7.61 17.32
CA LEU A 167 9.58 -7.13 17.44
C LEU A 167 8.97 -6.82 16.07
N ARG A 168 9.71 -6.16 15.17
CA ARG A 168 9.26 -5.91 13.80
C ARG A 168 8.97 -7.21 13.06
N GLN A 169 9.89 -8.18 13.12
CA GLN A 169 9.67 -9.48 12.47
C GLN A 169 8.44 -10.20 13.01
N GLY A 170 8.25 -10.23 14.33
CA GLY A 170 7.08 -10.87 14.93
C GLY A 170 5.76 -10.18 14.57
N ILE A 171 5.76 -8.85 14.40
CA ILE A 171 4.59 -8.10 13.90
C ILE A 171 4.31 -8.47 12.43
N ALA A 172 5.33 -8.46 11.57
CA ALA A 172 5.19 -8.81 10.16
C ALA A 172 4.73 -10.27 9.95
N GLN A 173 5.24 -11.21 10.74
CA GLN A 173 4.79 -12.61 10.71
C GLN A 173 3.31 -12.73 11.07
N ARG A 174 2.84 -12.01 12.09
CA ARG A 174 1.42 -12.00 12.44
C ARG A 174 0.54 -11.43 11.33
N ASP A 175 1.00 -10.39 10.65
CA ASP A 175 0.30 -9.84 9.49
C ASP A 175 0.15 -10.89 8.37
N THR A 176 1.21 -11.64 8.07
CA THR A 176 1.16 -12.76 7.12
C THR A 176 0.16 -13.84 7.54
N LEU A 177 0.16 -14.27 8.80
CA LEU A 177 -0.78 -15.30 9.27
C LEU A 177 -2.24 -14.79 9.26
N ILE A 178 -2.46 -13.52 9.60
CA ILE A 178 -3.78 -12.89 9.50
C ILE A 178 -4.26 -12.86 8.06
N LYS A 179 -3.36 -12.55 7.11
CA LYS A 179 -3.65 -12.66 5.67
C LYS A 179 -4.03 -14.09 5.29
N GLU A 180 -3.27 -15.10 5.70
CA GLU A 180 -3.57 -16.50 5.40
C GLU A 180 -4.93 -16.94 5.95
N ILE A 181 -5.30 -16.49 7.17
CA ILE A 181 -6.65 -16.71 7.72
C ILE A 181 -7.71 -16.04 6.85
N MET A 182 -7.50 -14.78 6.43
CA MET A 182 -8.44 -14.08 5.55
C MET A 182 -8.60 -14.80 4.22
N ASP A 183 -7.49 -15.17 3.57
CA ASP A 183 -7.50 -15.90 2.31
C ASP A 183 -8.21 -17.25 2.49
N ASN A 184 -7.91 -18.04 3.52
CA ASN A 184 -8.58 -19.32 3.77
C ASN A 184 -10.08 -19.20 4.03
N ILE A 185 -10.52 -18.14 4.73
CA ILE A 185 -11.94 -17.91 4.98
C ILE A 185 -12.64 -17.45 3.69
N PHE A 186 -12.03 -16.53 2.94
CA PHE A 186 -12.67 -15.88 1.79
C PHE A 186 -12.43 -16.57 0.44
N MET A 187 -11.44 -17.45 0.30
CA MET A 187 -11.25 -18.31 -0.88
C MET A 187 -12.47 -19.20 -1.12
N SER A 188 -13.14 -19.62 -0.04
CA SER A 188 -14.40 -20.38 -0.14
C SER A 188 -15.59 -19.54 -0.61
N ALA A 189 -15.49 -18.20 -0.54
CA ALA A 189 -16.59 -17.26 -0.76
C ALA A 189 -16.31 -16.21 -1.86
N GLU A 190 -15.22 -16.39 -2.61
CA GLU A 190 -14.55 -15.34 -3.39
C GLU A 190 -15.43 -14.71 -4.49
N HIS A 191 -16.49 -15.42 -4.91
CA HIS A 191 -17.35 -14.94 -5.99
C HIS A 191 -18.74 -14.46 -5.58
N LYS A 192 -19.27 -14.75 -4.38
CA LYS A 192 -20.68 -14.42 -4.09
C LYS A 192 -21.07 -14.34 -2.61
N LEU A 193 -20.41 -13.51 -1.81
CA LEU A 193 -20.94 -13.17 -0.46
C LEU A 193 -22.41 -12.72 -0.49
N GLU A 194 -22.83 -12.07 -1.58
CA GLU A 194 -24.21 -11.63 -1.82
C GLU A 194 -25.16 -12.75 -2.27
N SER A 195 -24.66 -13.93 -2.65
CA SER A 195 -25.48 -15.08 -3.03
C SER A 195 -25.36 -16.26 -2.07
N LEU A 196 -24.65 -16.10 -0.96
CA LEU A 196 -24.59 -17.13 0.07
C LEU A 196 -25.96 -17.24 0.73
N ASP A 197 -26.39 -18.47 1.00
CA ASP A 197 -27.57 -18.68 1.82
C ASP A 197 -27.30 -18.39 3.32
N ASP A 198 -28.36 -18.32 4.13
CA ASP A 198 -28.26 -18.02 5.56
C ASP A 198 -27.40 -19.05 6.33
N ALA A 199 -27.35 -20.31 5.87
CA ALA A 199 -26.59 -21.38 6.51
C ALA A 199 -25.09 -21.26 6.21
N GLU A 200 -24.72 -20.97 4.97
CA GLU A 200 -23.36 -20.68 4.54
C GLU A 200 -22.81 -19.44 5.26
N LEU A 201 -23.60 -18.37 5.32
CA LEU A 201 -23.24 -17.13 6.01
C LEU A 201 -23.05 -17.35 7.51
N LYS A 202 -23.89 -18.18 8.14
CA LYS A 202 -23.71 -18.59 9.54
C LYS A 202 -22.44 -19.40 9.75
N GLY A 203 -22.08 -20.28 8.80
CA GLY A 203 -20.83 -21.05 8.82
C GLY A 203 -19.60 -20.16 8.80
N ILE A 204 -19.55 -19.20 7.87
CA ILE A 204 -18.46 -18.22 7.77
C ILE A 204 -18.37 -17.36 9.04
N LYS A 205 -19.51 -16.87 9.55
CA LYS A 205 -19.54 -16.10 10.80
C LYS A 205 -19.00 -16.90 11.98
N THR A 206 -19.30 -18.19 12.05
CA THR A 206 -18.80 -19.08 13.10
C THR A 206 -17.28 -19.23 13.01
N LYS A 207 -16.73 -19.46 11.81
CA LYS A 207 -15.28 -19.53 11.57
C LYS A 207 -14.56 -18.23 11.94
N LEU A 208 -15.12 -17.08 11.54
CA LEU A 208 -14.56 -15.77 11.86
C LEU A 208 -14.55 -15.50 13.37
N LYS A 209 -15.59 -15.94 14.09
CA LYS A 209 -15.64 -15.82 15.56
C LYS A 209 -14.64 -16.74 16.24
N SER A 210 -14.51 -17.98 15.78
CA SER A 210 -13.59 -18.96 16.41
C SER A 210 -12.11 -18.56 16.27
N THR A 211 -11.74 -17.85 15.21
CA THR A 211 -10.36 -17.36 15.02
C THR A 211 -10.07 -16.06 15.76
N GLY A 212 -11.08 -15.36 16.29
CA GLY A 212 -10.92 -14.04 16.90
C GLY A 212 -10.35 -13.00 15.92
N LEU A 213 -10.63 -13.14 14.61
CA LEU A 213 -9.95 -12.39 13.55
C LEU A 213 -10.00 -10.87 13.76
N ILE A 214 -11.17 -10.32 14.09
CA ILE A 214 -11.35 -8.87 14.29
C ILE A 214 -10.44 -8.36 15.41
N ASP A 215 -10.39 -9.07 16.53
CA ASP A 215 -9.51 -8.70 17.64
C ASP A 215 -8.04 -8.84 17.24
N ASN A 216 -7.67 -9.88 16.50
CA ASN A 216 -6.29 -10.05 16.02
C ASN A 216 -5.84 -8.92 15.07
N ILE A 217 -6.72 -8.48 14.18
CA ILE A 217 -6.47 -7.35 13.28
C ILE A 217 -6.34 -6.05 14.09
N SER A 218 -7.28 -5.75 14.98
CA SER A 218 -7.24 -4.55 15.84
C SER A 218 -5.96 -4.49 16.67
N ASN A 219 -5.57 -5.62 17.27
CA ASN A 219 -4.32 -5.72 18.02
C ASN A 219 -3.10 -5.54 17.13
N LEU A 220 -3.07 -6.12 15.92
CA LEU A 220 -1.95 -5.94 14.99
C LEU A 220 -1.74 -4.46 14.63
N VAL A 221 -2.81 -3.74 14.29
CA VAL A 221 -2.71 -2.32 13.94
C VAL A 221 -2.28 -1.50 15.16
N SER A 222 -2.81 -1.81 16.34
CA SER A 222 -2.42 -1.16 17.60
C SER A 222 -0.95 -1.41 17.94
N ASP A 223 -0.46 -2.64 17.80
CA ASP A 223 0.92 -3.03 18.06
C ASP A 223 1.90 -2.28 17.14
N ASN A 224 1.51 -2.09 15.87
CA ASN A 224 2.28 -1.29 14.91
C ASN A 224 2.38 0.19 15.32
N ILE A 225 1.26 0.79 15.74
CA ILE A 225 1.25 2.18 16.24
C ILE A 225 2.14 2.30 17.48
N ASP A 226 2.01 1.37 18.43
CA ASP A 226 2.80 1.35 19.66
C ASP A 226 4.29 1.16 19.37
N PHE A 227 4.63 0.30 18.40
CA PHE A 227 6.00 0.09 17.95
C PHE A 227 6.61 1.39 17.40
N LEU A 228 5.90 2.10 16.52
CA LEU A 228 6.35 3.39 15.96
C LEU A 228 6.55 4.45 17.04
N ASN A 229 5.73 4.44 18.09
CA ASN A 229 5.84 5.39 19.20
C ASN A 229 6.98 5.04 20.16
N ALA A 230 7.24 3.75 20.36
CA ALA A 230 8.30 3.27 21.24
C ALA A 230 9.68 3.34 20.58
N SER A 231 9.80 3.13 19.27
CA SER A 231 11.07 3.01 18.57
C SER A 231 11.69 4.35 18.13
N VAL A 232 13.01 4.32 17.90
CA VAL A 232 13.75 5.31 17.10
C VAL A 232 14.22 4.55 15.87
N LEU A 233 13.83 5.01 14.69
CA LEU A 233 13.91 4.24 13.44
C LEU A 233 14.73 4.99 12.41
N THR A 234 15.44 4.25 11.56
CA THR A 234 16.17 4.83 10.42
C THR A 234 15.23 5.11 9.25
N SER A 235 15.71 5.85 8.25
CA SER A 235 14.96 6.08 7.00
C SER A 235 14.59 4.77 6.31
N ASP A 236 15.51 3.80 6.27
CA ASP A 236 15.28 2.49 5.66
C ASP A 236 14.20 1.70 6.40
N ASP A 237 14.24 1.68 7.73
CA ASP A 237 13.22 1.01 8.54
C ASP A 237 11.82 1.60 8.29
N LEU A 238 11.73 2.93 8.19
CA LEU A 238 10.47 3.64 7.97
C LEU A 238 9.93 3.44 6.55
N ASN A 239 10.80 3.33 5.55
CA ASN A 239 10.39 2.95 4.19
C ASN A 239 9.75 1.55 4.16
N VAL A 240 10.37 0.58 4.86
CA VAL A 240 9.81 -0.78 4.98
C VAL A 240 8.45 -0.74 5.65
N LEU A 241 8.33 -0.06 6.80
CA LEU A 241 7.06 0.04 7.54
C LEU A 241 5.96 0.75 6.74
N LYS A 242 6.31 1.73 5.91
CA LYS A 242 5.36 2.40 5.02
C LYS A 242 4.84 1.46 3.93
N ASN A 243 5.72 0.63 3.37
CA ASN A 243 5.34 -0.38 2.40
C ASN A 243 4.46 -1.48 3.04
N GLU A 244 4.81 -1.95 4.25
CA GLU A 244 3.98 -2.89 5.02
C GLU A 244 2.59 -2.32 5.32
N TYR A 245 2.52 -1.04 5.74
CA TYR A 245 1.26 -0.31 5.90
C TYR A 245 0.44 -0.28 4.61
N GLY A 246 1.05 0.05 3.47
CA GLY A 246 0.36 0.10 2.19
C GLY A 246 -0.23 -1.26 1.80
N GLN A 247 0.56 -2.33 1.91
CA GLN A 247 0.08 -3.69 1.64
C GLN A 247 -1.06 -4.11 2.57
N PHE A 248 -0.97 -3.76 3.86
CA PHE A 248 -2.05 -4.01 4.81
C PHE A 248 -3.31 -3.22 4.45
N GLN A 249 -3.17 -1.93 4.11
CA GLN A 249 -4.28 -1.06 3.72
C GLN A 249 -4.99 -1.59 2.48
N ASP A 250 -4.25 -2.04 1.46
CA ASP A 250 -4.82 -2.61 0.24
C ASP A 250 -5.65 -3.88 0.54
N ARG A 251 -5.11 -4.77 1.38
CA ARG A 251 -5.85 -5.96 1.85
C ARG A 251 -7.09 -5.56 2.66
N TRP A 252 -6.96 -4.58 3.54
CA TRP A 252 -8.09 -4.11 4.35
C TRP A 252 -9.20 -3.48 3.50
N GLN A 253 -8.86 -2.73 2.45
CA GLN A 253 -9.84 -2.21 1.49
C GLN A 253 -10.60 -3.34 0.77
N HIS A 254 -9.94 -4.49 0.56
CA HIS A 254 -10.57 -5.66 -0.05
C HIS A 254 -11.44 -6.46 0.92
N PHE A 255 -10.97 -6.73 2.15
CA PHE A 255 -11.63 -7.62 3.10
C PHE A 255 -12.50 -6.90 4.15
N GLY A 256 -12.16 -5.67 4.53
CA GLY A 256 -12.88 -4.87 5.52
C GLY A 256 -14.38 -4.72 5.21
N PRO A 257 -14.77 -4.35 3.97
CA PRO A 257 -16.19 -4.28 3.59
C PRO A 257 -16.92 -5.63 3.69
N LYS A 258 -16.23 -6.74 3.36
CA LYS A 258 -16.78 -8.10 3.46
C LYS A 258 -17.01 -8.50 4.92
N LEU A 259 -16.09 -8.14 5.81
CA LEU A 259 -16.29 -8.34 7.25
C LEU A 259 -17.46 -7.49 7.76
N PHE A 260 -17.58 -6.24 7.32
CA PHE A 260 -18.66 -5.36 7.71
C PHE A 260 -20.04 -5.89 7.27
N SER A 261 -20.15 -6.48 6.07
CA SER A 261 -21.41 -7.07 5.60
C SER A 261 -21.81 -8.27 6.45
N ILE A 262 -20.88 -9.18 6.76
CA ILE A 262 -21.11 -10.38 7.60
C ILE A 262 -21.52 -9.99 9.03
N TYR A 263 -20.93 -8.92 9.57
CA TYR A 263 -21.17 -8.45 10.95
C TYR A 263 -22.17 -7.30 11.05
N SER A 264 -22.88 -6.95 9.97
CA SER A 264 -23.81 -5.82 9.92
C SER A 264 -24.90 -5.85 11.01
N ALA A 265 -25.32 -7.05 11.42
CA ALA A 265 -26.32 -7.28 12.47
C ALA A 265 -25.73 -7.46 13.89
N ASP A 266 -24.42 -7.36 14.06
CA ASP A 266 -23.70 -7.52 15.34
C ASP A 266 -23.07 -6.17 15.73
N PRO A 267 -23.74 -5.34 16.56
CA PRO A 267 -23.31 -3.98 16.84
C PRO A 267 -21.89 -3.88 17.40
N GLU A 268 -21.50 -4.81 18.29
CA GLU A 268 -20.17 -4.80 18.91
C GLU A 268 -19.07 -5.00 17.86
N ASN A 269 -19.23 -6.01 16.99
CA ASN A 269 -18.25 -6.28 15.95
C ASN A 269 -18.24 -5.20 14.88
N LYS A 270 -19.38 -4.59 14.58
CA LYS A 270 -19.49 -3.44 13.68
C LYS A 270 -18.68 -2.24 14.20
N ASP A 271 -18.80 -1.94 15.49
CA ASP A 271 -18.05 -0.85 16.11
C ASP A 271 -16.54 -1.14 16.13
N LYS A 272 -16.13 -2.38 16.41
CA LYS A 272 -14.71 -2.79 16.31
C LYS A 272 -14.15 -2.63 14.90
N LEU A 273 -14.92 -2.97 13.86
CA LEU A 273 -14.49 -2.79 12.47
C LEU A 273 -14.31 -1.31 12.12
N ALA A 274 -15.22 -0.43 12.55
CA ALA A 274 -15.08 1.01 12.37
C ALA A 274 -13.88 1.60 13.16
N GLN A 275 -13.58 1.03 14.33
CA GLN A 275 -12.37 1.38 15.08
C GLN A 275 -11.11 0.98 14.32
N ILE A 276 -11.08 -0.19 13.67
CA ILE A 276 -9.95 -0.61 12.84
C ILE A 276 -9.69 0.39 11.70
N ASP A 277 -10.74 0.85 10.99
CA ASP A 277 -10.60 1.91 9.96
C ASP A 277 -9.90 3.16 10.52
N THR A 278 -10.33 3.59 11.71
CA THR A 278 -9.74 4.73 12.41
C THR A 278 -8.28 4.47 12.80
N GLN A 279 -7.99 3.26 13.30
CA GLN A 279 -6.65 2.85 13.68
C GLN A 279 -5.71 2.80 12.48
N ILE A 280 -6.15 2.35 11.31
CA ILE A 280 -5.33 2.32 10.08
C ILE A 280 -4.93 3.73 9.67
N VAL A 281 -5.86 4.70 9.74
CA VAL A 281 -5.53 6.12 9.49
C VAL A 281 -4.53 6.64 10.53
N ASN A 282 -4.68 6.25 11.79
CA ASN A 282 -3.76 6.64 12.86
C ASN A 282 -2.39 5.97 12.73
N TRP A 283 -2.31 4.75 12.19
CA TRP A 283 -1.06 4.07 11.88
C TRP A 283 -0.27 4.86 10.84
N ASN A 284 -0.90 5.27 9.75
CA ASN A 284 -0.26 6.11 8.74
C ASN A 284 0.32 7.40 9.34
N LYS A 285 -0.50 8.13 10.12
CA LYS A 285 -0.08 9.35 10.82
C LYS A 285 1.07 9.08 11.81
N SER A 286 1.11 7.89 12.41
CA SER A 286 2.18 7.52 13.34
C SER A 286 3.50 7.24 12.61
N ILE A 287 3.45 6.69 11.39
CA ILE A 287 4.63 6.57 10.53
C ILE A 287 5.16 7.96 10.18
N ASP A 288 4.29 8.86 9.74
CA ASP A 288 4.68 10.23 9.36
C ASP A 288 5.31 10.98 10.55
N LYS A 289 4.72 10.86 11.75
CA LYS A 289 5.30 11.40 12.99
C LYS A 289 6.64 10.75 13.35
N ALA A 290 6.81 9.46 13.11
CA ALA A 290 8.06 8.76 13.37
C ALA A 290 9.19 9.26 12.44
N VAL A 291 8.89 9.56 11.18
CA VAL A 291 9.84 10.21 10.25
C VAL A 291 10.33 11.54 10.80
N PHE A 292 9.42 12.46 11.15
CA PHE A 292 9.82 13.76 11.67
C PHE A 292 10.57 13.66 13.01
N ARG A 293 10.19 12.72 13.88
CA ARG A 293 10.89 12.45 15.13
C ARG A 293 12.32 11.94 14.90
N ALA A 294 12.50 11.02 13.96
CA ALA A 294 13.83 10.50 13.62
C ALA A 294 14.73 11.61 13.06
N ILE A 295 14.20 12.44 12.15
CA ILE A 295 14.93 13.60 11.62
C ILE A 295 15.30 14.61 12.73
N HIS A 296 14.40 14.86 13.68
CA HIS A 296 14.70 15.72 14.83
C HIS A 296 15.85 15.17 15.69
N GLU A 297 15.86 13.86 15.93
CA GLU A 297 16.97 13.22 16.65
C GLU A 297 18.29 13.23 15.87
N GLU A 298 18.28 13.24 14.53
CA GLU A 298 19.50 13.45 13.71
C GLU A 298 20.11 14.83 13.98
N PHE A 299 19.29 15.89 13.97
CA PHE A 299 19.76 17.24 14.29
C PHE A 299 20.33 17.33 15.71
N LYS A 300 19.59 16.78 16.68
CA LYS A 300 20.00 16.77 18.09
C LYS A 300 21.29 15.98 18.33
N THR A 301 21.47 14.84 17.66
CA THR A 301 22.69 14.03 17.74
C THR A 301 23.90 14.77 17.17
N ASN A 302 23.67 15.64 16.19
CA ASN A 302 24.68 16.55 15.63
C ASN A 302 24.79 17.90 16.38
N ASN A 303 24.29 17.97 17.63
CA ASN A 303 24.30 19.17 18.49
C ASN A 303 23.58 20.40 17.91
N ILE A 304 22.67 20.20 16.96
CA ILE A 304 21.82 21.25 16.42
C ILE A 304 20.51 21.26 17.22
N ASN A 305 20.38 22.22 18.13
CA ASN A 305 19.17 22.35 18.94
C ASN A 305 18.11 23.18 18.19
N MET A 306 16.99 22.53 17.88
CA MET A 306 15.85 23.14 17.22
C MET A 306 14.54 22.71 17.90
N PRO A 307 13.50 23.58 17.89
CA PRO A 307 12.15 23.17 18.24
C PRO A 307 11.72 21.88 17.52
N PHE A 308 10.88 21.09 18.17
CA PHE A 308 10.31 19.90 17.55
C PHE A 308 9.34 20.29 16.44
N PHE A 309 9.31 19.51 15.36
CA PHE A 309 8.37 19.64 14.24
C PHE A 309 7.69 18.30 13.97
N SER A 310 6.44 18.36 13.53
CA SER A 310 5.57 17.18 13.37
C SER A 310 4.93 17.06 11.99
N ASN A 311 5.17 18.03 11.12
CA ASN A 311 4.67 18.09 9.75
C ASN A 311 5.60 18.91 8.85
N GLY A 312 5.38 18.85 7.53
CA GLY A 312 6.25 19.50 6.55
C GLY A 312 6.34 21.02 6.68
N LYS A 313 5.26 21.71 7.10
CA LYS A 313 5.28 23.17 7.31
C LYS A 313 6.15 23.54 8.50
N GLU A 314 5.96 22.85 9.61
CA GLU A 314 6.78 23.05 10.82
C GLU A 314 8.25 22.70 10.55
N PHE A 315 8.52 21.64 9.79
CA PHE A 315 9.86 21.24 9.38
C PHE A 315 10.57 22.38 8.64
N GLU A 316 9.94 22.91 7.59
CA GLU A 316 10.47 24.02 6.81
C GLU A 316 10.69 25.28 7.67
N SER A 317 9.66 25.73 8.39
CA SER A 317 9.74 26.96 9.18
C SER A 317 10.78 26.87 10.30
N THR A 318 10.94 25.69 10.90
CA THR A 318 11.88 25.49 12.01
C THR A 318 13.33 25.55 11.52
N ILE A 319 13.61 24.94 10.38
CA ILE A 319 14.95 24.94 9.79
C ILE A 319 15.31 26.33 9.28
N ILE A 320 14.38 27.01 8.58
CA ILE A 320 14.57 28.40 8.14
C ILE A 320 14.85 29.30 9.34
N ALA A 321 14.05 29.21 10.42
CA ALA A 321 14.27 30.02 11.62
C ALA A 321 15.62 29.70 12.31
N TYR A 322 16.10 28.46 12.24
CA TYR A 322 17.45 28.14 12.72
C TYR A 322 18.52 28.84 11.89
N ILE A 323 18.43 28.76 10.56
CA ILE A 323 19.39 29.39 9.63
C ILE A 323 19.36 30.91 9.80
N GLU A 324 18.18 31.52 9.90
CA GLU A 324 18.02 32.97 10.11
C GLU A 324 18.71 33.44 11.39
N ARG A 325 18.57 32.71 12.50
CA ARG A 325 19.30 33.03 13.73
C ARG A 325 20.81 32.96 13.56
N LYS A 326 21.32 32.05 12.72
CA LYS A 326 22.75 31.95 12.42
C LYS A 326 23.26 33.12 11.59
N ILE A 327 22.52 33.50 10.55
CA ILE A 327 22.79 34.71 9.74
C ILE A 327 22.80 35.97 10.63
N ASP A 328 21.77 36.14 11.45
CA ASP A 328 21.64 37.29 12.36
C ASP A 328 22.80 37.38 13.35
N ASN A 329 23.22 36.25 13.93
CA ASN A 329 24.33 36.22 14.88
C ASN A 329 25.67 36.56 14.21
N ALA A 330 25.91 36.04 13.00
CA ALA A 330 27.10 36.39 12.22
C ALA A 330 27.16 37.89 11.94
N ASN A 331 26.04 38.47 11.50
CA ASN A 331 25.92 39.89 11.22
C ASN A 331 26.08 40.79 12.46
N LYS A 332 25.52 40.39 13.61
CA LYS A 332 25.55 41.19 14.86
C LYS A 332 26.88 41.11 15.60
N LEU A 333 27.53 39.95 15.59
CA LEU A 333 28.75 39.70 16.37
C LEU A 333 30.02 39.85 15.52
N GLY A 334 29.91 39.92 14.19
CA GLY A 334 31.06 39.92 13.28
C GLY A 334 31.87 38.62 13.31
N VAL A 335 31.29 37.55 13.86
CA VAL A 335 31.88 36.21 13.95
C VAL A 335 31.29 35.38 12.81
N ASN A 336 32.04 35.28 11.71
CA ASN A 336 31.73 34.34 10.63
C ASN A 336 32.37 32.99 10.97
N ASP A 337 31.55 32.05 11.44
CA ASP A 337 31.99 30.67 11.66
C ASP A 337 31.72 29.82 10.42
N ASP A 338 32.65 29.88 9.47
CA ASP A 338 32.60 29.06 8.25
C ASP A 338 32.53 27.56 8.57
N ASN A 339 33.08 27.12 9.71
CA ASN A 339 33.05 25.70 10.09
C ASN A 339 31.64 25.27 10.51
N GLU A 340 30.90 26.12 11.24
CA GLU A 340 29.51 25.83 11.60
C GLU A 340 28.61 25.79 10.37
N PHE A 341 28.81 26.69 9.42
CA PHE A 341 28.10 26.65 8.14
C PHE A 341 28.42 25.38 7.35
N ILE A 342 29.71 25.07 7.12
CA ILE A 342 30.13 23.88 6.37
C ILE A 342 29.59 22.62 7.05
N PHE A 343 29.67 22.53 8.38
CA PHE A 343 29.14 21.39 9.11
C PHE A 343 27.62 21.25 8.93
N PHE A 344 26.86 22.34 9.04
CA PHE A 344 25.41 22.29 8.82
C PHE A 344 25.07 21.96 7.37
N SER A 345 25.63 22.67 6.39
CA SER A 345 25.26 22.56 4.98
C SER A 345 25.71 21.23 4.39
N GLU A 346 26.97 20.85 4.59
CA GLU A 346 27.54 19.66 3.97
C GLU A 346 27.24 18.40 4.78
N ASN A 347 27.52 18.41 6.09
CA ASN A 347 27.48 17.18 6.89
C ASN A 347 26.08 16.84 7.38
N VAL A 348 25.22 17.83 7.66
CA VAL A 348 23.88 17.56 8.19
C VAL A 348 22.83 17.67 7.10
N TRP A 349 22.76 18.80 6.40
CA TRP A 349 21.73 19.03 5.40
C TRP A 349 21.95 18.16 4.14
N ASN A 350 23.11 18.23 3.50
CA ASN A 350 23.37 17.47 2.28
C ASN A 350 23.56 15.97 2.54
N ASP A 351 24.44 15.58 3.47
CA ASP A 351 24.78 14.16 3.69
C ASP A 351 23.71 13.38 4.47
N ILE A 352 23.04 14.00 5.45
CA ILE A 352 22.00 13.30 6.24
C ILE A 352 20.62 13.57 5.67
N ILE A 353 20.16 14.82 5.64
CA ILE A 353 18.77 15.12 5.29
C ILE A 353 18.48 14.85 3.81
N LYS A 354 19.25 15.44 2.89
CA LYS A 354 19.01 15.27 1.46
C LYS A 354 19.27 13.85 0.98
N THR A 355 20.40 13.27 1.38
CA THR A 355 20.79 11.94 0.88
C THR A 355 19.94 10.83 1.50
N LYS A 356 19.65 10.87 2.81
CA LYS A 356 18.96 9.76 3.50
C LYS A 356 17.45 9.97 3.66
N TRP A 357 16.99 11.21 3.82
CA TRP A 357 15.60 11.51 4.18
C TRP A 357 14.76 12.14 3.07
N ALA A 358 15.35 12.85 2.09
CA ALA A 358 14.55 13.53 1.07
C ALA A 358 13.66 12.57 0.27
N THR A 359 14.16 11.37 -0.06
CA THR A 359 13.39 10.37 -0.81
C THR A 359 12.10 9.98 -0.08
N ILE A 360 12.18 9.63 1.21
CA ILE A 360 11.00 9.25 1.99
C ILE A 360 10.07 10.45 2.24
N LEU A 361 10.63 11.65 2.43
CA LEU A 361 9.84 12.87 2.62
C LEU A 361 9.04 13.23 1.36
N LEU A 362 9.65 13.14 0.18
CA LEU A 362 9.02 13.48 -1.10
C LEU A 362 8.04 12.40 -1.56
N ASN A 363 8.45 11.13 -1.55
CA ASN A 363 7.61 10.03 -2.06
C ASN A 363 6.33 9.86 -1.24
N ASN A 364 6.35 10.25 0.04
CA ASN A 364 5.20 10.17 0.93
C ASN A 364 4.48 11.50 1.13
N ASN A 365 4.78 12.52 0.32
CA ASN A 365 4.19 13.85 0.40
C ASN A 365 4.25 14.49 1.81
N LEU A 366 5.29 14.16 2.58
CA LEU A 366 5.52 14.74 3.91
C LEU A 366 6.07 16.16 3.82
N VAL A 367 6.85 16.42 2.77
CA VAL A 367 7.42 17.72 2.42
C VAL A 367 7.35 17.87 0.90
N SER A 368 7.12 19.08 0.39
CA SER A 368 7.13 19.34 -1.06
C SER A 368 8.54 19.69 -1.57
N LYS A 369 8.76 19.54 -2.88
CA LYS A 369 10.02 20.00 -3.53
C LYS A 369 10.27 21.49 -3.31
N GLU A 370 9.20 22.29 -3.30
CA GLU A 370 9.27 23.73 -3.05
C GLU A 370 9.80 24.03 -1.64
N GLN A 371 9.31 23.30 -0.63
CA GLN A 371 9.75 23.48 0.75
C GLN A 371 11.23 23.13 0.93
N LEU A 372 11.72 22.06 0.29
CA LEU A 372 13.15 21.75 0.28
C LEU A 372 13.96 22.84 -0.43
N ASN A 373 13.47 23.36 -1.56
CA ASN A 373 14.13 24.44 -2.30
C ASN A 373 14.16 25.75 -1.50
N ASN A 374 13.15 26.05 -0.68
CA ASN A 374 13.13 27.22 0.17
C ASN A 374 14.20 27.14 1.26
N ILE A 375 14.40 25.96 1.84
CA ILE A 375 15.50 25.72 2.78
C ILE A 375 16.84 25.87 2.07
N ASP A 376 17.01 25.29 0.88
CA ASP A 376 18.25 25.41 0.08
C ASP A 376 18.58 26.87 -0.23
N LYS A 377 17.61 27.67 -0.69
CA LYS A 377 17.78 29.11 -0.89
C LYS A 377 18.23 29.81 0.39
N LYS A 378 17.69 29.41 1.54
CA LYS A 378 18.07 30.01 2.82
C LYS A 378 19.48 29.64 3.25
N ILE A 379 19.92 28.41 2.95
CA ILE A 379 21.31 27.98 3.14
C ILE A 379 22.25 28.79 2.22
N ASP A 380 21.84 29.02 0.98
CA ASP A 380 22.60 29.88 0.06
C ASP A 380 22.69 31.33 0.60
N GLU A 381 21.60 31.90 1.11
CA GLU A 381 21.64 33.22 1.77
C GLU A 381 22.63 33.24 2.94
N TRP A 382 22.69 32.18 3.75
CA TRP A 382 23.66 32.07 4.82
C TRP A 382 25.09 32.04 4.28
N LYS A 383 25.36 31.26 3.23
CA LYS A 383 26.66 31.25 2.55
C LYS A 383 27.09 32.63 2.07
N HIS A 384 26.17 33.41 1.49
CA HIS A 384 26.47 34.78 1.03
C HIS A 384 26.78 35.72 2.20
N SER A 385 26.09 35.58 3.34
CA SER A 385 26.31 36.40 4.54
C SER A 385 27.69 36.21 5.17
N LEU A 386 28.30 35.03 5.02
CA LEU A 386 29.67 34.75 5.47
C LEU A 386 30.75 35.50 4.66
N GLY A 387 30.35 36.21 3.61
CA GLY A 387 31.24 36.98 2.78
C GLY A 387 31.87 36.12 1.70
N GLY A 388 31.02 35.60 0.80
CA GLY A 388 31.48 35.17 -0.52
C GLY A 388 32.17 36.33 -1.23
N SER A 389 33.48 36.44 -1.04
CA SER A 389 34.36 37.50 -1.54
C SER A 389 33.83 38.91 -1.29
N LYS A 390 34.44 39.65 -0.35
CA LYS A 390 34.58 41.11 -0.54
C LYS A 390 35.31 41.29 -1.86
N SER A 391 34.52 41.38 -2.92
CA SER A 391 34.94 41.17 -4.28
C SER A 391 36.19 41.98 -4.55
N ILE A 392 37.16 41.35 -5.22
CA ILE A 392 38.33 42.01 -5.83
C ILE A 392 37.92 43.28 -6.58
N PHE A 393 36.64 43.47 -6.94
CA PHE A 393 36.06 44.74 -7.36
C PHE A 393 36.31 45.94 -6.44
N ILE A 394 36.33 45.84 -5.11
CA ILE A 394 36.62 47.01 -4.24
C ILE A 394 38.09 47.40 -4.39
N TYR A 395 39.01 46.43 -4.41
CA TYR A 395 40.42 46.70 -4.71
C TYR A 395 40.64 47.14 -6.17
N GLY A 396 39.85 46.60 -7.11
CA GLY A 396 39.84 47.00 -8.51
C GLY A 396 39.35 48.44 -8.72
N ILE A 397 38.32 48.86 -7.99
CA ILE A 397 37.82 50.25 -7.98
C ILE A 397 38.83 51.19 -7.33
N ILE A 398 39.51 50.77 -6.25
CA ILE A 398 40.57 51.56 -5.61
C ILE A 398 41.80 51.71 -6.54
N VAL A 399 42.20 50.64 -7.25
CA VAL A 399 43.29 50.68 -8.24
C VAL A 399 42.89 51.49 -9.48
N LEU A 400 41.63 51.41 -9.92
CA LEU A 400 41.10 52.21 -11.03
C LEU A 400 41.04 53.71 -10.66
N LEU A 401 40.60 54.05 -9.45
CA LEU A 401 40.62 55.42 -8.93
C LEU A 401 42.05 55.96 -8.80
N ALA A 402 43.00 55.15 -8.32
CA ALA A 402 44.41 55.52 -8.25
C ALA A 402 45.01 55.75 -9.65
N LEU A 403 44.65 54.93 -10.64
CA LEU A 403 45.06 55.11 -12.04
C LEU A 403 44.44 56.37 -12.67
N ILE A 404 43.17 56.66 -12.41
CA ILE A 404 42.51 57.88 -12.89
C ILE A 404 43.21 59.11 -12.28
N ILE A 405 43.52 59.11 -10.98
CA ILE A 405 44.25 60.20 -10.34
C ILE A 405 45.65 60.36 -10.96
N LEU A 406 46.38 59.27 -11.20
CA LEU A 406 47.70 59.31 -11.86
C LEU A 406 47.64 59.87 -13.29
N VAL A 407 46.62 59.49 -14.07
CA VAL A 407 46.41 60.03 -15.42
C VAL A 407 46.03 61.51 -15.37
N THR A 408 45.22 61.92 -14.40
CA THR A 408 44.82 63.32 -14.23
C THR A 408 46.02 64.19 -13.83
N VAL A 409 46.85 63.70 -12.90
CA VAL A 409 48.12 64.36 -12.51
C VAL A 409 49.09 64.41 -13.70
N TYR A 410 49.19 63.34 -14.49
CA TYR A 410 50.04 63.32 -15.68
C TYR A 410 49.56 64.31 -16.77
N ILE A 411 48.25 64.43 -16.99
CA ILE A 411 47.68 65.41 -17.93
C ILE A 411 47.95 66.84 -17.44
N ILE A 412 47.77 67.12 -16.15
CA ILE A 412 48.06 68.43 -15.55
C ILE A 412 49.57 68.75 -15.66
N TYR A 413 50.44 67.78 -15.35
CA TYR A 413 51.89 67.93 -15.47
C TYR A 413 52.31 68.20 -16.92
N LYS A 414 51.74 67.46 -17.89
CA LYS A 414 52.00 67.66 -19.32
C LYS A 414 51.47 69.01 -19.83
N LYS A 415 50.33 69.47 -19.30
CA LYS A 415 49.74 70.77 -19.65
C LYS A 415 50.59 71.93 -19.09
N ASN A 416 51.13 71.78 -17.89
CA ASN A 416 52.07 72.75 -17.29
C ASN A 416 53.41 72.75 -18.04
N LYS A 417 53.95 71.59 -18.43
CA LYS A 417 55.17 71.54 -19.26
C LYS A 417 54.99 72.18 -20.64
N LYS A 418 53.82 72.00 -21.28
CA LYS A 418 53.49 72.73 -22.51
C LYS A 418 53.32 74.24 -22.28
N LEU A 419 52.86 74.65 -21.11
CA LEU A 419 52.77 76.07 -20.75
C LEU A 419 54.18 76.68 -20.53
N ASP A 420 55.11 75.92 -19.95
CA ASP A 420 56.51 76.31 -19.81
C ASP A 420 57.24 76.34 -21.17
N GLU A 421 56.96 75.40 -22.07
CA GLU A 421 57.49 75.43 -23.45
C GLU A 421 56.91 76.60 -24.27
N ILE A 422 55.64 76.98 -24.06
CA ILE A 422 55.02 78.17 -24.69
C ILE A 422 55.57 79.47 -24.07
N ASN A 423 55.84 79.50 -22.77
CA ASN A 423 56.44 80.66 -22.09
C ASN A 423 57.93 80.83 -22.49
N GLN A 424 58.68 79.75 -22.69
CA GLN A 424 60.05 79.79 -23.23
C GLN A 424 60.10 80.20 -24.72
N LEU A 425 59.06 79.89 -25.52
CA LEU A 425 58.92 80.37 -26.89
C LEU A 425 58.51 81.86 -26.97
N ASN A 426 57.87 82.40 -25.93
CA ASN A 426 57.52 83.81 -25.82
C ASN A 426 58.65 84.69 -25.23
N GLU A 427 59.68 84.11 -24.60
CA GLU A 427 60.89 84.82 -24.15
C GLU A 427 61.99 84.96 -25.23
N ILE A 428 61.86 84.31 -26.40
CA ILE A 428 62.86 84.36 -27.50
C ILE A 428 62.49 85.37 -28.62
N LYS A 429 61.40 86.13 -28.47
CA LYS A 429 61.00 87.16 -29.47
C LYS A 429 60.69 88.53 -28.85
N VAL A 430 61.68 89.15 -28.20
CA VAL A 430 61.76 90.62 -28.05
C VAL A 430 63.23 91.07 -28.17
N GLU A 431 63.73 91.18 -29.40
CA GLU A 431 64.79 92.15 -29.72
C GLU A 431 64.44 92.81 -31.06
N ILE A 432 64.34 94.14 -31.01
CA ILE A 432 63.68 95.01 -31.99
C ILE A 432 64.60 95.29 -33.19
N PRO A 433 64.10 95.29 -34.45
CA PRO A 433 64.70 96.09 -35.51
C PRO A 433 63.84 97.33 -35.82
N LYS A 434 64.51 98.48 -35.91
CA LYS A 434 63.99 99.72 -36.51
C LYS A 434 64.03 99.62 -38.05
N LYS A 435 63.01 100.23 -38.68
CA LYS A 435 62.93 100.75 -40.08
C LYS A 435 62.98 99.69 -41.20
N ASN A 436 62.26 99.78 -42.32
CA ASN A 436 61.53 100.84 -43.04
C ASN A 436 60.58 100.15 -44.04
N ASN A 437 59.47 100.82 -44.41
CA ASN A 437 58.81 100.85 -45.74
C ASN A 437 58.37 99.51 -46.40
N ASP A 438 57.19 99.29 -46.98
CA ASP A 438 56.21 100.15 -47.65
C ASP A 438 54.83 99.45 -47.70
N GLU A 439 53.80 100.29 -47.79
CA GLU A 439 52.50 100.19 -48.49
C GLU A 439 51.73 98.86 -48.72
N LYS A 440 50.42 99.01 -48.42
CA LYS A 440 49.20 98.53 -49.14
C LYS A 440 48.73 97.08 -48.90
N SER A 441 47.61 96.89 -48.20
CA SER A 441 46.18 96.98 -48.62
C SER A 441 45.70 95.64 -49.20
N VAL A 442 44.67 94.93 -48.73
CA VAL A 442 43.22 95.20 -48.76
C VAL A 442 42.61 93.86 -48.30
N GLN A 443 41.83 93.80 -47.22
CA GLN A 443 40.36 93.86 -47.21
C GLN A 443 39.71 92.50 -47.55
N ASP A 444 38.92 92.03 -46.57
CA ASP A 444 37.76 91.14 -46.62
C ASP A 444 37.92 89.67 -47.04
N VAL A 445 37.27 88.81 -46.25
CA VAL A 445 36.24 87.80 -46.62
C VAL A 445 36.00 86.92 -45.37
N TYR A 446 34.98 87.29 -44.56
CA TYR A 446 33.65 86.63 -44.41
C TYR A 446 33.73 85.22 -43.77
N ASP A 447 33.29 85.01 -42.53
CA ASP A 447 31.90 84.82 -42.03
C ASP A 447 31.22 83.49 -42.46
N ASP A 448 30.60 82.88 -41.45
CA ASP A 448 29.36 82.07 -41.47
C ASP A 448 29.30 80.59 -41.90
N LEU A 449 28.28 79.95 -41.29
CA LEU A 449 27.65 78.62 -41.48
C LEU A 449 28.10 77.54 -40.48
N ALA A 450 27.35 77.14 -39.45
CA ALA A 450 25.91 76.86 -39.26
C ALA A 450 25.35 75.67 -40.07
N ASP A 451 24.78 74.73 -39.29
CA ASP A 451 23.70 73.78 -39.56
C ASP A 451 23.86 72.44 -40.32
N ASN A 452 23.07 71.50 -39.77
CA ASN A 452 22.58 70.21 -40.27
C ASN A 452 23.52 68.99 -40.10
N PHE A 453 23.07 67.78 -39.72
CA PHE A 453 21.82 67.08 -40.06
C PHE A 453 21.38 66.10 -38.95
N GLU A 454 20.06 65.94 -38.88
CA GLU A 454 19.24 64.95 -38.16
C GLU A 454 19.09 63.66 -39.01
N ASP A 455 18.50 62.62 -38.40
CA ASP A 455 18.01 61.34 -38.97
C ASP A 455 19.12 60.30 -39.34
N ASP A 456 19.00 58.98 -39.15
CA ASP A 456 17.81 58.12 -39.21
C ASP A 456 18.15 56.63 -38.85
N ILE A 457 17.09 55.86 -38.58
CA ILE A 457 16.86 54.42 -38.89
C ILE A 457 17.30 53.29 -37.91
N ASP A 458 16.24 52.58 -37.49
CA ASP A 458 16.10 51.24 -36.94
C ASP A 458 16.84 50.13 -37.70
N ASP A 459 17.23 49.05 -37.01
CA ASP A 459 17.07 47.73 -37.61
C ASP A 459 16.87 46.62 -36.58
N GLU A 460 15.95 45.74 -36.96
CA GLU A 460 15.31 44.68 -36.21
C GLU A 460 16.02 43.34 -36.49
N ASN A 461 15.79 42.37 -35.60
CA ASN A 461 15.79 40.92 -35.84
C ASN A 461 17.08 40.05 -35.74
N ASN A 462 16.81 38.93 -35.04
CA ASN A 462 17.30 37.57 -35.24
C ASN A 462 18.65 37.15 -34.62
N LEU A 463 18.60 36.28 -33.60
CA LEU A 463 18.84 34.85 -33.84
C LEU A 463 18.61 33.99 -32.59
N ASP A 464 17.69 33.07 -32.77
CA ASP A 464 17.40 31.90 -31.94
C ASP A 464 18.31 30.72 -32.34
N LYS A 465 18.45 29.74 -31.44
CA LYS A 465 19.14 28.42 -31.53
C LYS A 465 20.64 28.35 -31.14
N LYS A 466 20.91 27.76 -29.97
CA LYS A 466 21.17 26.30 -29.87
C LYS A 466 20.98 25.77 -28.46
#